data_AF-A0A7F5RKR3-F1
#
_entry.id   AF-A0A7F5RKR3-F1
#
_cell.length_a   1.000
_cell.length_b   1.000
_cell.length_c   1.000
_cell.angle_alpha   90.00
_cell.angle_beta   90.00
_cell.angle_gamma   90.00
#
_symmetry.space_group_name_H-M   'P 1'
#
loop_
_entity.id
_entity.type
_entity.pdbx_description
1 polymer ?
#
loop_
_entity_poly.entity_id
_entity_poly.type
_entity_poly.pdbx_seq_one_letter_code
_entity_poly.pdbx_strand_id
1 'polypeptide(L)'
;MTFILSNLSFHSPMNLCWLCLLEFLKLDECPISTSIKLSDFHGLDYGSGMATSFFHGYLKIMLPNTGGSSRSFLEFIELYQAQHKVTFDVRKLFILLPMSCECFPSLQCPSFPNIEESKPLDELERDVAGVKKRIYKNSVYKIKKPNRERVYVSVEYATPLRTFKEVISHNSKYSKIYEKYKNDIVLNFYLTLKAILKENPQCDGLCEVIYYNDKNPDGSYKNVGNLILKRIKEIRGTLKKKKD
;
A
#
# COMPACT_ATOMS: atom_id res chain seq x y z
N MET A 1 61.05 50.67 -0.24
CA MET A 1 61.30 49.95 1.03
C MET A 1 60.12 49.01 1.25
N THR A 2 60.47 47.75 1.42
CA THR A 2 59.71 46.49 1.43
C THR A 2 58.75 46.38 2.64
N PHE A 3 57.53 45.84 2.40
CA PHE A 3 56.65 45.02 3.27
C PHE A 3 56.39 45.36 4.76
N ILE A 4 55.11 45.25 5.19
CA ILE A 4 54.61 44.24 6.15
C ILE A 4 53.07 44.15 6.06
N LEU A 5 52.57 42.91 6.10
CA LEU A 5 51.17 42.46 6.16
C LEU A 5 50.53 42.68 7.54
N SER A 6 49.22 43.00 7.59
CA SER A 6 48.29 42.45 8.60
C SER A 6 46.81 42.76 8.30
N ASN A 7 46.10 41.75 7.82
CA ASN A 7 44.78 41.25 8.25
C ASN A 7 43.69 42.16 8.87
N LEU A 8 42.46 41.88 8.41
CA LEU A 8 41.17 41.77 9.12
C LEU A 8 40.14 42.94 9.15
N SER A 9 38.99 42.62 8.51
CA SER A 9 37.59 42.82 8.93
C SER A 9 36.97 44.23 9.01
N PHE A 10 36.14 44.55 8.00
CA PHE A 10 34.97 45.42 8.14
C PHE A 10 33.71 44.58 7.85
N HIS A 11 33.02 44.13 8.91
CA HIS A 11 31.70 43.48 8.82
C HIS A 11 30.63 44.57 8.70
N SER A 12 29.96 44.64 7.55
CA SER A 12 28.82 45.52 7.30
C SER A 12 27.65 45.16 8.24
N PRO A 13 26.95 46.15 8.84
CA PRO A 13 25.76 45.94 9.67
C PRO A 13 24.61 45.22 8.94
N MET A 14 24.69 45.15 7.61
CA MET A 14 23.76 44.40 6.76
C MET A 14 23.81 42.88 7.04
N ASN A 15 24.95 42.34 7.48
CA ASN A 15 25.09 40.92 7.83
C ASN A 15 24.43 40.56 9.16
N LEU A 16 24.43 41.47 10.14
CA LEU A 16 23.71 41.27 11.40
C LEU A 16 22.19 41.31 11.18
N CYS A 17 21.71 42.20 10.31
CA CYS A 17 20.30 42.23 9.92
C CYS A 17 19.86 40.93 9.20
N TRP A 18 20.71 40.35 8.36
CA TRP A 18 20.46 39.05 7.72
C TRP A 18 20.40 37.89 8.72
N LEU A 19 21.32 37.87 9.69
CA LEU A 19 21.32 36.87 10.76
C LEU A 19 20.10 37.01 11.67
N CYS A 20 19.71 38.23 12.03
CA CYS A 20 18.50 38.48 12.81
C CYS A 20 17.23 38.16 12.00
N LEU A 21 17.20 38.40 10.68
CA LEU A 21 16.07 38.03 9.83
C LEU A 21 15.93 36.51 9.74
N LEU A 22 17.03 35.75 9.67
CA LEU A 22 17.02 34.29 9.71
C LEU A 22 16.50 33.74 11.05
N GLU A 23 16.84 34.40 12.16
CA GLU A 23 16.36 34.04 13.50
C GLU A 23 14.88 34.43 13.72
N PHE A 24 14.46 35.56 13.13
CA PHE A 24 13.06 36.05 13.14
C PHE A 24 12.16 35.25 12.21
N LEU A 25 12.71 34.71 11.12
CA LEU A 25 11.98 33.90 10.14
C LEU A 25 11.66 32.50 10.62
N LYS A 26 12.06 32.10 11.86
CA LYS A 26 11.74 30.81 12.51
C LYS A 26 11.15 29.83 11.51
N LEU A 27 12.01 29.29 10.64
CA LEU A 27 11.65 28.22 9.72
C LEU A 27 11.46 26.93 10.53
N ASP A 28 10.60 27.02 11.53
CA ASP A 28 10.04 25.91 12.26
C ASP A 28 9.01 25.29 11.31
N GLU A 29 9.46 24.21 10.68
CA GLU A 29 8.69 23.19 9.96
C GLU A 29 8.20 23.51 8.54
N CYS A 30 9.15 23.67 7.59
CA CYS A 30 8.85 23.50 6.16
C CYS A 30 8.62 22.01 5.83
N PRO A 31 7.55 21.61 5.11
CA PRO A 31 7.28 20.22 4.75
C PRO A 31 8.46 19.51 4.06
N ILE A 32 9.21 20.24 3.22
CA ILE A 32 10.39 19.74 2.51
C ILE A 32 11.54 19.43 3.48
N SER A 33 11.75 20.28 4.49
CA SER A 33 12.79 20.05 5.49
C SER A 33 12.52 18.82 6.35
N THR A 34 11.24 18.49 6.58
CA THR A 34 10.90 17.27 7.31
C THR A 34 10.88 16.02 6.43
N SER A 35 10.53 16.14 5.15
CA SER A 35 10.67 15.01 4.21
C SER A 35 12.14 14.60 4.03
N ILE A 36 13.06 15.58 4.03
CA ILE A 36 14.51 15.32 4.01
C ILE A 36 14.98 14.67 5.33
N LYS A 37 14.50 15.17 6.49
CA LYS A 37 14.78 14.51 7.78
C LYS A 37 14.25 13.07 7.83
N LEU A 38 13.13 12.75 7.18
CA LEU A 38 12.61 11.38 7.07
C LEU A 38 13.51 10.47 6.23
N SER A 39 14.14 11.00 5.17
CA SER A 39 15.11 10.22 4.37
C SER A 39 16.43 9.97 5.09
N ASP A 40 16.84 10.85 6.02
CA ASP A 40 18.10 10.75 6.76
C ASP A 40 18.09 9.66 7.86
N PHE A 41 16.94 9.09 8.22
CA PHE A 41 16.80 8.25 9.42
C PHE A 41 17.26 6.79 9.32
N HIS A 42 17.82 6.30 8.20
CA HIS A 42 18.49 4.98 8.06
C HIS A 42 18.03 3.87 9.05
N GLY A 43 16.72 3.64 9.24
CA GLY A 43 16.31 2.68 10.28
C GLY A 43 14.91 2.71 10.90
N LEU A 44 13.93 3.48 10.41
CA LEU A 44 12.49 3.15 10.54
C LEU A 44 11.63 4.08 9.67
N ASP A 45 11.85 3.99 8.35
CA ASP A 45 10.84 4.41 7.39
C ASP A 45 9.63 3.47 7.55
N TYR A 46 8.58 3.97 8.22
CA TYR A 46 7.39 3.20 8.55
C TYR A 46 6.72 2.62 7.29
N GLY A 47 6.77 3.33 6.16
CA GLY A 47 6.21 2.89 4.89
C GLY A 47 6.95 1.66 4.35
N SER A 48 8.28 1.73 4.28
CA SER A 48 9.12 0.58 3.88
C SER A 48 9.02 -0.59 4.84
N GLY A 49 8.95 -0.32 6.15
CA GLY A 49 8.73 -1.33 7.18
C GLY A 49 7.41 -2.09 6.98
N MET A 50 6.31 -1.36 6.73
CA MET A 50 5.03 -1.97 6.39
C MET A 50 5.11 -2.83 5.13
N ALA A 51 5.75 -2.34 4.07
CA ALA A 51 5.90 -3.05 2.79
C ALA A 51 6.67 -4.36 2.98
N THR A 52 7.83 -4.28 3.61
CA THR A 52 8.75 -5.40 3.83
C THR A 52 8.10 -6.45 4.73
N SER A 53 7.49 -6.03 5.83
CA SER A 53 6.79 -6.92 6.76
C SER A 53 5.61 -7.64 6.09
N PHE A 54 4.78 -6.91 5.33
CA PHE A 54 3.64 -7.49 4.62
C PHE A 54 4.07 -8.44 3.51
N PHE A 55 5.13 -8.12 2.78
CA PHE A 55 5.65 -9.00 1.75
C PHE A 55 6.24 -10.28 2.35
N HIS A 56 7.23 -10.17 3.25
CA HIS A 56 7.95 -11.34 3.78
C HIS A 56 7.11 -12.17 4.75
N GLY A 57 6.26 -11.53 5.56
CA GLY A 57 5.43 -12.19 6.56
C GLY A 57 4.11 -12.75 6.01
N TYR A 58 3.74 -12.41 4.78
CA TYR A 58 2.45 -12.82 4.22
C TYR A 58 2.49 -13.11 2.71
N LEU A 59 2.72 -12.12 1.84
CA LEU A 59 2.57 -12.32 0.39
C LEU A 59 3.53 -13.38 -0.18
N LYS A 60 4.79 -13.38 0.27
CA LYS A 60 5.81 -14.35 -0.16
C LYS A 60 5.49 -15.78 0.30
N ILE A 61 4.73 -15.93 1.38
CA ILE A 61 4.31 -17.23 1.92
C ILE A 61 3.10 -17.77 1.15
N MET A 62 2.18 -16.88 0.81
CA MET A 62 0.85 -17.25 0.33
C MET A 62 0.73 -17.32 -1.20
N LEU A 63 1.35 -16.37 -1.93
CA LEU A 63 1.15 -16.26 -3.38
C LEU A 63 1.89 -17.33 -4.20
N PRO A 64 3.22 -17.49 -4.08
CA PRO A 64 3.98 -18.36 -4.96
C PRO A 64 3.77 -19.84 -4.62
N ASN A 65 4.06 -20.72 -5.58
CA ASN A 65 4.32 -22.12 -5.24
C ASN A 65 5.69 -22.19 -4.54
N THR A 66 5.70 -22.42 -3.23
CA THR A 66 6.92 -22.48 -2.42
C THR A 66 7.68 -23.82 -2.54
N GLY A 67 7.24 -24.72 -3.43
CA GLY A 67 7.71 -26.10 -3.47
C GLY A 67 7.09 -26.95 -2.35
N GLY A 68 6.91 -28.25 -2.62
CA GLY A 68 6.19 -29.18 -1.75
C GLY A 68 4.81 -29.55 -2.28
N SER A 69 4.01 -30.29 -1.48
CA SER A 69 2.66 -30.77 -1.84
C SER A 69 1.56 -29.70 -1.77
N SER A 70 1.93 -28.44 -1.53
CA SER A 70 0.98 -27.37 -1.28
C SER A 70 0.69 -26.56 -2.53
N ARG A 71 -0.58 -26.21 -2.69
CA ARG A 71 -1.08 -25.45 -3.83
C ARG A 71 -0.67 -23.97 -3.74
N SER A 72 -0.46 -23.39 -4.90
CA SER A 72 -0.28 -21.97 -5.15
C SER A 72 -1.60 -21.22 -5.19
N PHE A 73 -1.52 -19.89 -5.08
CA PHE A 73 -2.68 -19.01 -5.22
C PHE A 73 -3.46 -19.22 -6.54
N LEU A 74 -2.76 -19.44 -7.65
CA LEU A 74 -3.41 -19.67 -8.95
C LEU A 74 -4.17 -21.00 -8.98
N GLU A 75 -3.59 -22.06 -8.40
CA GLU A 75 -4.26 -23.36 -8.30
C GLU A 75 -5.51 -23.29 -7.42
N PHE A 76 -5.48 -22.49 -6.34
CA PHE A 76 -6.69 -22.23 -5.54
C PHE A 76 -7.78 -21.52 -6.34
N ILE A 77 -7.44 -20.54 -7.18
CA ILE A 77 -8.42 -19.90 -8.07
C ILE A 77 -8.96 -20.93 -9.08
N GLU A 78 -8.11 -21.77 -9.66
CA GLU A 78 -8.53 -22.77 -10.64
C GLU A 78 -9.49 -23.80 -10.05
N LEU A 79 -9.19 -24.30 -8.86
CA LEU A 79 -10.09 -25.18 -8.11
C LEU A 79 -11.41 -24.50 -7.77
N TYR A 80 -11.36 -23.25 -7.32
CA TYR A 80 -12.57 -22.48 -7.00
C TYR A 80 -13.48 -22.33 -8.23
N GLN A 81 -12.91 -21.99 -9.38
CA GLN A 81 -13.65 -21.88 -10.65
C GLN A 81 -14.31 -23.20 -11.03
N ALA A 82 -13.58 -24.31 -10.91
CA ALA A 82 -14.10 -25.65 -11.23
C ALA A 82 -15.23 -26.08 -10.27
N GLN A 83 -15.03 -25.93 -8.96
CA GLN A 83 -15.99 -26.32 -7.93
C GLN A 83 -17.28 -25.50 -7.99
N HIS A 84 -17.17 -24.19 -8.24
CA HIS A 84 -18.31 -23.28 -8.24
C HIS A 84 -18.89 -22.98 -9.62
N LYS A 85 -18.27 -23.50 -10.69
CA LYS A 85 -18.66 -23.24 -12.09
C LYS A 85 -18.70 -21.74 -12.42
N VAL A 86 -17.65 -21.02 -12.00
CA VAL A 86 -17.50 -19.56 -12.19
C VAL A 86 -16.18 -19.25 -12.87
N THR A 87 -16.01 -18.01 -13.33
CA THR A 87 -14.77 -17.53 -13.95
C THR A 87 -14.29 -16.24 -13.32
N PHE A 88 -12.97 -16.09 -13.22
CA PHE A 88 -12.29 -14.87 -12.80
C PHE A 88 -11.77 -14.16 -14.05
N ASP A 89 -12.23 -12.93 -14.30
CA ASP A 89 -11.75 -12.11 -15.42
C ASP A 89 -10.24 -11.85 -15.34
N VAL A 90 -9.72 -11.77 -14.10
CA VAL A 90 -8.29 -11.61 -13.79
C VAL A 90 -7.97 -12.50 -12.59
N ARG A 91 -7.03 -13.43 -12.78
CA ARG A 91 -6.56 -14.36 -11.75
C ARG A 91 -5.42 -13.74 -10.93
N LYS A 92 -5.74 -12.69 -10.18
CA LYS A 92 -4.82 -11.97 -9.29
C LYS A 92 -5.48 -11.69 -7.95
N LEU A 93 -4.67 -11.58 -6.88
CA LEU A 93 -5.09 -10.96 -5.64
C LEU A 93 -5.07 -9.44 -5.79
N PHE A 94 -6.22 -8.79 -5.64
CA PHE A 94 -6.28 -7.33 -5.56
C PHE A 94 -6.02 -6.86 -4.13
N ILE A 95 -5.05 -5.96 -3.96
CA ILE A 95 -4.66 -5.43 -2.66
C ILE A 95 -5.00 -3.94 -2.63
N LEU A 96 -5.94 -3.55 -1.77
CA LEU A 96 -6.48 -2.19 -1.68
C LEU A 96 -5.68 -1.36 -0.67
N LEU A 97 -5.16 -0.22 -1.12
CA LEU A 97 -4.43 0.77 -0.32
C LEU A 97 -5.17 2.12 -0.36
N PRO A 98 -6.19 2.32 0.50
CA PRO A 98 -6.88 3.60 0.63
C PRO A 98 -5.98 4.67 1.27
N MET A 99 -5.93 5.88 0.69
CA MET A 99 -5.15 6.99 1.23
C MET A 99 -5.56 7.44 2.64
N SER A 100 -6.83 7.25 3.00
CA SER A 100 -7.31 7.55 4.35
C SER A 100 -6.83 6.59 5.43
N CYS A 101 -6.28 5.43 5.04
CA CYS A 101 -6.02 4.25 5.87
C CYS A 101 -7.28 3.55 6.43
N GLU A 102 -8.47 3.91 5.95
CA GLU A 102 -9.72 3.27 6.39
C GLU A 102 -9.91 1.92 5.70
N CYS A 103 -9.82 0.85 6.49
CA CYS A 103 -10.00 -0.53 6.02
C CYS A 103 -11.27 -1.13 6.65
N PHE A 104 -12.29 -1.35 5.83
CA PHE A 104 -13.54 -1.97 6.30
C PHE A 104 -13.33 -3.45 6.62
N PRO A 105 -14.02 -4.00 7.65
CA PRO A 105 -13.99 -5.43 7.95
C PRO A 105 -14.48 -6.31 6.80
N SER A 106 -15.42 -5.79 6.00
CA SER A 106 -15.92 -6.43 4.78
C SER A 106 -16.10 -5.39 3.67
N LEU A 107 -15.87 -5.82 2.42
CA LEU A 107 -16.22 -5.05 1.23
C LEU A 107 -17.70 -5.13 0.88
N GLN A 108 -18.49 -6.04 1.47
CA GLN A 108 -19.94 -6.00 1.39
C GLN A 108 -20.46 -5.04 2.47
N CYS A 109 -20.64 -3.77 2.10
CA CYS A 109 -21.14 -2.74 3.01
C CYS A 109 -21.98 -1.69 2.27
N PRO A 110 -22.73 -0.82 2.98
CA PRO A 110 -23.59 0.19 2.35
C PRO A 110 -22.86 1.15 1.40
N SER A 111 -21.55 1.36 1.61
CA SER A 111 -20.73 2.20 0.73
C SER A 111 -20.46 1.55 -0.64
N PHE A 112 -20.52 0.21 -0.72
CA PHE A 112 -20.16 -0.58 -1.91
C PHE A 112 -21.32 -1.50 -2.33
N PRO A 113 -22.47 -0.95 -2.76
CA PRO A 113 -23.71 -1.71 -2.98
C PRO A 113 -23.66 -2.75 -4.12
N ASN A 114 -22.59 -2.74 -4.93
CA ASN A 114 -22.37 -3.67 -6.03
C ASN A 114 -21.43 -4.83 -5.66
N ILE A 115 -20.95 -4.90 -4.42
CA ILE A 115 -20.09 -5.98 -3.93
C ILE A 115 -20.90 -6.92 -3.04
N GLU A 116 -20.83 -8.21 -3.35
CA GLU A 116 -21.39 -9.29 -2.53
C GLU A 116 -20.26 -10.27 -2.15
N GLU A 117 -20.23 -10.73 -0.91
CA GLU A 117 -19.35 -11.82 -0.48
C GLU A 117 -19.66 -13.12 -1.22
N SER A 118 -18.61 -13.92 -1.38
CA SER A 118 -18.70 -15.29 -1.86
C SER A 118 -17.93 -16.22 -0.94
N LYS A 119 -17.97 -17.53 -1.24
CA LYS A 119 -17.14 -18.48 -0.50
C LYS A 119 -15.67 -18.09 -0.67
N PRO A 120 -14.85 -18.16 0.38
CA PRO A 120 -13.43 -17.88 0.30
C PRO A 120 -12.70 -18.93 -0.55
N LEU A 121 -11.45 -18.65 -0.94
CA LEU A 121 -10.58 -19.68 -1.49
C LEU A 121 -10.27 -20.76 -0.42
N ASP A 122 -9.82 -21.92 -0.88
CA ASP A 122 -9.34 -22.99 0.00
C ASP A 122 -8.19 -22.50 0.90
N GLU A 123 -8.07 -23.12 2.06
CA GLU A 123 -7.12 -22.72 3.09
C GLU A 123 -5.70 -23.22 2.80
N LEU A 124 -4.73 -22.33 2.96
CA LEU A 124 -3.31 -22.66 2.89
C LEU A 124 -2.77 -22.82 4.31
N GLU A 125 -2.29 -24.02 4.65
CA GLU A 125 -1.65 -24.29 5.94
C GLU A 125 -0.13 -24.18 5.86
N ARG A 126 0.49 -23.49 6.81
CA ARG A 126 1.94 -23.38 6.96
C ARG A 126 2.36 -23.35 8.42
N ASP A 127 3.51 -23.93 8.73
CA ASP A 127 4.15 -23.73 10.03
C ASP A 127 4.96 -22.44 10.00
N VAL A 128 4.68 -21.49 10.89
CA VAL A 128 5.34 -20.17 10.89
C VAL A 128 5.61 -19.71 12.31
N ALA A 129 6.88 -19.38 12.59
CA ALA A 129 7.30 -18.75 13.86
C ALA A 129 6.77 -19.44 15.13
N GLY A 130 6.82 -20.78 15.16
CA GLY A 130 6.32 -21.57 16.30
C GLY A 130 4.83 -21.91 16.27
N VAL A 131 4.07 -21.35 15.33
CA VAL A 131 2.66 -21.71 15.11
C VAL A 131 2.57 -22.83 14.09
N LYS A 132 2.08 -24.00 14.53
CA LYS A 132 1.80 -25.14 13.66
C LYS A 132 0.47 -24.95 12.91
N LYS A 133 0.43 -25.37 11.64
CA LYS A 133 -0.78 -25.31 10.78
C LYS A 133 -1.45 -23.94 10.78
N ARG A 134 -0.67 -22.87 10.68
CA ARG A 134 -1.19 -21.52 10.53
C ARG A 134 -1.95 -21.43 9.20
N ILE A 135 -3.20 -20.99 9.28
CA ILE A 135 -4.11 -20.88 8.14
C ILE A 135 -3.97 -19.51 7.50
N TYR A 136 -3.80 -19.50 6.18
CA TYR A 136 -3.87 -18.34 5.30
C TYR A 136 -5.07 -18.51 4.38
N LYS A 137 -5.85 -17.44 4.24
CA LYS A 137 -7.15 -17.48 3.56
C LYS A 137 -7.40 -16.18 2.82
N ASN A 138 -7.87 -16.27 1.59
CA ASN A 138 -8.27 -15.09 0.81
C ASN A 138 -9.76 -15.10 0.55
N SER A 139 -10.38 -13.95 0.76
CA SER A 139 -11.79 -13.73 0.46
C SER A 139 -12.01 -13.63 -1.04
N VAL A 140 -13.18 -14.12 -1.48
CA VAL A 140 -13.67 -13.92 -2.85
C VAL A 140 -14.93 -13.09 -2.77
N TYR A 141 -15.04 -12.10 -3.65
CA TYR A 141 -16.20 -11.25 -3.80
C TYR A 141 -16.74 -11.33 -5.22
N LYS A 142 -18.05 -11.17 -5.35
CA LYS A 142 -18.77 -10.97 -6.61
C LYS A 142 -19.04 -9.48 -6.76
N ILE A 143 -18.58 -8.90 -7.87
CA ILE A 143 -18.87 -7.50 -8.22
C ILE A 143 -19.86 -7.47 -9.37
N LYS A 144 -20.99 -6.79 -9.16
CA LYS A 144 -22.02 -6.60 -10.19
C LYS A 144 -21.57 -5.54 -11.19
N LYS A 145 -21.43 -5.93 -12.46
CA LYS A 145 -21.20 -5.04 -13.60
C LYS A 145 -22.50 -4.28 -13.96
N PRO A 146 -22.40 -3.14 -14.69
CA PRO A 146 -23.58 -2.40 -15.17
C PRO A 146 -24.55 -3.26 -16.02
N ASN A 147 -24.03 -4.21 -16.80
CA ASN A 147 -24.80 -5.13 -17.64
C ASN A 147 -25.44 -6.30 -16.86
N ARG A 148 -25.47 -6.24 -15.51
CA ARG A 148 -25.97 -7.29 -14.59
C ARG A 148 -25.15 -8.59 -14.54
N GLU A 149 -24.05 -8.69 -15.29
CA GLU A 149 -23.09 -9.78 -15.16
C GLU A 149 -22.30 -9.64 -13.85
N ARG A 150 -21.83 -10.75 -13.27
CA ARG A 150 -21.02 -10.75 -12.04
C ARG A 150 -19.59 -11.13 -12.37
N VAL A 151 -18.63 -10.42 -11.78
CA VAL A 151 -17.21 -10.79 -11.83
C VAL A 151 -16.77 -11.29 -10.47
N TYR A 152 -16.08 -12.42 -10.46
CA TYR A 152 -15.44 -12.94 -9.27
C TYR A 152 -14.02 -12.40 -9.15
N VAL A 153 -13.67 -11.93 -7.96
CA VAL A 153 -12.35 -11.38 -7.65
C VAL A 153 -11.90 -11.85 -6.27
N SER A 154 -10.61 -12.12 -6.12
CA SER A 154 -10.00 -12.22 -4.80
C SER A 154 -9.42 -10.86 -4.45
N VAL A 155 -9.87 -10.29 -3.33
CA VAL A 155 -9.54 -8.91 -2.95
C VAL A 155 -9.52 -8.74 -1.44
N GLU A 156 -8.57 -7.95 -0.96
CA GLU A 156 -8.41 -7.59 0.44
C GLU A 156 -7.80 -6.20 0.61
N TYR A 157 -7.97 -5.61 1.80
CA TYR A 157 -7.20 -4.43 2.20
C TYR A 157 -5.79 -4.84 2.60
N ALA A 158 -4.82 -3.97 2.36
CA ALA A 158 -3.51 -4.11 2.98
C ALA A 158 -3.64 -3.91 4.50
N THR A 159 -3.65 -5.02 5.25
CA THR A 159 -3.75 -5.02 6.71
C THR A 159 -2.76 -4.07 7.43
N PRO A 160 -1.52 -3.86 6.96
CA PRO A 160 -0.64 -2.86 7.57
C PRO A 160 -1.25 -1.45 7.68
N LEU A 161 -2.10 -1.04 6.74
CA LEU A 161 -2.78 0.27 6.82
C LEU A 161 -3.78 0.36 7.97
N ARG A 162 -4.43 -0.75 8.31
CA ARG A 162 -5.31 -0.81 9.49
C ARG A 162 -4.48 -0.61 10.76
N THR A 163 -3.37 -1.33 10.91
CA THR A 163 -2.46 -1.15 12.05
C THR A 163 -1.90 0.28 12.09
N PHE A 164 -1.53 0.84 10.94
CA PHE A 164 -1.06 2.22 10.86
C PHE A 164 -2.15 3.22 11.28
N LYS A 165 -3.40 3.00 10.86
CA LYS A 165 -4.55 3.82 11.29
C LYS A 165 -4.71 3.80 12.81
N GLU A 166 -4.57 2.63 13.43
CA GLU A 166 -4.62 2.49 14.89
C GLU A 166 -3.45 3.25 15.56
N VAL A 167 -2.24 3.18 14.98
CA VAL A 167 -1.06 3.90 15.48
C VAL A 167 -1.23 5.41 15.45
N ILE A 168 -1.72 5.98 14.35
CA ILE A 168 -1.95 7.43 14.26
C ILE A 168 -3.11 7.90 15.16
N SER A 169 -4.04 7.00 15.51
CA SER A 169 -5.19 7.32 16.37
C SER A 169 -4.88 7.26 17.88
N HIS A 170 -3.75 6.67 18.29
CA HIS A 170 -3.39 6.44 19.71
C HIS A 170 -2.94 7.69 20.49
N ASN A 171 -2.99 8.90 19.90
CA ASN A 171 -2.64 10.18 20.51
C ASN A 171 -1.31 10.19 21.31
N SER A 172 -0.29 9.49 20.81
CA SER A 172 1.07 9.53 21.34
C SER A 172 1.93 10.61 20.65
N LYS A 173 3.12 10.92 21.19
CA LYS A 173 4.09 11.81 20.52
C LYS A 173 4.41 11.33 19.10
N TYR A 174 4.59 10.03 18.90
CA TYR A 174 4.85 9.43 17.60
C TYR A 174 3.61 9.47 16.69
N SER A 175 2.41 9.31 17.26
CA SER A 175 1.14 9.35 16.51
C SER A 175 0.95 10.68 15.77
N LYS A 176 1.24 11.82 16.41
CA LYS A 176 1.13 13.15 15.78
C LYS A 176 2.08 13.34 14.60
N ILE A 177 3.31 12.81 14.73
CA ILE A 177 4.31 12.86 13.65
C ILE A 177 3.83 11.99 12.48
N TYR A 178 3.42 10.76 12.74
CA TYR A 178 2.92 9.86 11.71
C TYR A 178 1.63 10.35 11.05
N GLU A 179 0.75 11.02 11.79
CA GLU A 179 -0.45 11.64 11.25
C GLU A 179 -0.08 12.79 10.29
N LYS A 180 0.88 13.65 10.68
CA LYS A 180 1.39 14.75 9.84
C LYS A 180 1.95 14.24 8.50
N TYR A 181 2.70 13.14 8.51
CA TYR A 181 3.31 12.54 7.32
C TYR A 181 2.54 11.35 6.75
N LYS A 182 1.27 11.17 7.13
CA LYS A 182 0.47 9.99 6.79
C LYS A 182 0.47 9.71 5.29
N ASN A 183 0.22 10.74 4.47
CA ASN A 183 0.11 10.57 3.02
C ASN A 183 1.44 10.10 2.40
N ASP A 184 2.57 10.65 2.86
CA ASP A 184 3.91 10.29 2.40
C ASP A 184 4.27 8.86 2.82
N ILE A 185 3.94 8.49 4.06
CA ILE A 185 4.16 7.13 4.58
C ILE A 185 3.34 6.10 3.79
N VAL A 186 2.07 6.39 3.49
CA VAL A 186 1.20 5.48 2.71
C VAL A 186 1.67 5.39 1.26
N LEU A 187 2.05 6.52 0.65
CA LEU A 187 2.61 6.53 -0.70
C LEU A 187 3.90 5.71 -0.76
N ASN A 188 4.78 5.89 0.23
CA ASN A 188 6.02 5.16 0.31
C ASN A 188 5.80 3.65 0.55
N PHE A 189 4.81 3.28 1.36
CA PHE A 189 4.36 1.89 1.49
C PHE A 189 3.94 1.30 0.13
N TYR A 190 3.13 2.04 -0.63
CA TYR A 190 2.70 1.61 -1.98
C TYR A 190 3.89 1.43 -2.93
N LEU A 191 4.78 2.43 -3.02
CA LEU A 191 5.92 2.41 -3.93
C LEU A 191 6.90 1.29 -3.57
N THR A 192 7.20 1.13 -2.28
CA THR A 192 8.09 0.09 -1.78
C THR A 192 7.50 -1.29 -1.99
N LEU A 193 6.21 -1.50 -1.71
CA LEU A 193 5.56 -2.79 -1.95
C LEU A 193 5.58 -3.16 -3.46
N LYS A 194 5.33 -2.18 -4.34
CA LYS A 194 5.44 -2.40 -5.78
C LYS A 194 6.85 -2.75 -6.23
N ALA A 195 7.87 -2.10 -5.68
CA ALA A 195 9.27 -2.40 -5.99
C ALA A 195 9.62 -3.83 -5.58
N ILE A 196 9.34 -4.19 -4.32
CA ILE A 196 9.60 -5.54 -3.79
C ILE A 196 8.90 -6.62 -4.63
N LEU A 197 7.63 -6.41 -5.00
CA LEU A 197 6.89 -7.37 -5.85
C LEU A 197 7.53 -7.55 -7.23
N LYS A 198 8.01 -6.47 -7.85
CA LYS A 198 8.69 -6.50 -9.16
C LYS A 198 10.05 -7.21 -9.08
N GLU A 199 10.75 -7.06 -7.97
CA GLU A 199 12.06 -7.68 -7.72
C GLU A 199 11.97 -9.17 -7.34
N ASN A 200 10.77 -9.69 -7.10
CA ASN A 200 10.54 -11.08 -6.68
C ASN A 200 9.69 -11.84 -7.72
N PRO A 201 10.31 -12.46 -8.74
CA PRO A 201 9.61 -13.07 -9.88
C PRO A 201 8.56 -14.12 -9.49
N GLN A 202 8.77 -14.85 -8.39
CA GLN A 202 7.78 -15.84 -7.94
C GLN A 202 6.44 -15.22 -7.52
N CYS A 203 6.41 -13.94 -7.16
CA CYS A 203 5.21 -13.20 -6.78
C CYS A 203 4.74 -12.24 -7.89
N ASP A 204 5.59 -11.99 -8.90
CA ASP A 204 5.28 -11.06 -9.97
C ASP A 204 4.06 -11.56 -10.78
N GLY A 205 3.18 -10.63 -11.10
CA GLY A 205 1.93 -10.93 -11.81
C GLY A 205 0.86 -11.67 -11.00
N LEU A 206 1.11 -12.13 -9.76
CA LEU A 206 0.11 -12.83 -8.93
C LEU A 206 -0.82 -11.90 -8.14
N CYS A 207 -0.43 -10.64 -7.96
CA CYS A 207 -1.24 -9.63 -7.30
C CYS A 207 -1.29 -8.31 -8.08
N GLU A 208 -2.23 -7.46 -7.70
CA GLU A 208 -2.42 -6.11 -8.21
C GLU A 208 -2.63 -5.15 -7.05
N VAL A 209 -1.68 -4.24 -6.83
CA VAL A 209 -1.75 -3.24 -5.77
C VAL A 209 -2.48 -2.00 -6.28
N ILE A 210 -3.59 -1.64 -5.63
CA ILE A 210 -4.43 -0.48 -5.99
C ILE A 210 -4.30 0.57 -4.89
N TYR A 211 -3.48 1.59 -5.13
CA TYR A 211 -3.42 2.81 -4.33
C TYR A 211 -4.41 3.85 -4.87
N TYR A 212 -5.27 4.39 -4.00
CA TYR A 212 -6.34 5.30 -4.43
C TYR A 212 -6.81 6.24 -3.31
N ASN A 213 -7.30 7.42 -3.72
CA ASN A 213 -8.07 8.29 -2.84
C ASN A 213 -9.47 7.73 -2.68
N ASP A 214 -9.77 7.19 -1.50
CA ASP A 214 -11.01 6.50 -1.15
C ASP A 214 -12.18 7.44 -0.78
N LYS A 215 -11.95 8.76 -0.75
CA LYS A 215 -12.97 9.77 -0.44
C LYS A 215 -13.42 10.54 -1.68
N ASN A 216 -14.73 10.80 -1.75
CA ASN A 216 -15.35 11.77 -2.64
C ASN A 216 -15.22 13.19 -2.05
N PRO A 217 -15.45 14.25 -2.85
CA PRO A 217 -15.44 15.63 -2.35
C PRO A 217 -16.44 15.89 -1.21
N ASP A 218 -17.54 15.13 -1.18
CA ASP A 218 -18.58 15.19 -0.14
C ASP A 218 -18.22 14.38 1.13
N GLY A 219 -17.04 13.74 1.19
CA GLY A 219 -16.58 12.91 2.30
C GLY A 219 -17.11 11.47 2.32
N SER A 220 -18.02 11.12 1.40
CA SER A 220 -18.47 9.74 1.21
C SER A 220 -17.36 8.86 0.63
N TYR A 221 -17.48 7.54 0.79
CA TYR A 221 -16.48 6.61 0.26
C TYR A 221 -16.71 6.33 -1.23
N LYS A 222 -15.62 6.31 -2.01
CA LYS A 222 -15.67 5.90 -3.41
C LYS A 222 -16.03 4.43 -3.52
N ASN A 223 -16.89 4.11 -4.48
CA ASN A 223 -17.28 2.73 -4.74
C ASN A 223 -16.07 1.89 -5.21
N VAL A 224 -15.57 1.03 -4.33
CA VAL A 224 -14.41 0.15 -4.58
C VAL A 224 -14.70 -0.87 -5.67
N GLY A 225 -15.94 -1.34 -5.81
CA GLY A 225 -16.33 -2.29 -6.85
C GLY A 225 -16.08 -1.72 -8.25
N ASN A 226 -16.46 -0.45 -8.47
CA ASN A 226 -16.22 0.26 -9.72
C ASN A 226 -14.72 0.47 -9.99
N LEU A 227 -13.93 0.75 -8.94
CA LEU A 227 -12.48 0.87 -9.03
C LEU A 227 -11.84 -0.45 -9.49
N ILE A 228 -12.23 -1.57 -8.89
CA ILE A 228 -11.71 -2.91 -9.26
C ILE A 228 -12.12 -3.26 -10.70
N LEU A 229 -13.37 -3.03 -11.10
CA LEU A 229 -13.83 -3.27 -12.47
C LEU A 229 -13.04 -2.44 -13.49
N LYS A 230 -12.75 -1.18 -13.19
CA LYS A 230 -11.87 -0.33 -14.03
C LYS A 230 -10.48 -0.94 -14.16
N ARG A 231 -9.87 -1.37 -13.06
CA ARG A 231 -8.53 -1.98 -13.07
C ARG A 231 -8.51 -3.31 -13.83
N ILE A 232 -9.55 -4.13 -13.72
CA ILE A 232 -9.71 -5.35 -14.52
C ILE A 232 -9.70 -5.04 -16.02
N LYS A 233 -10.44 -4.01 -16.45
CA LYS A 233 -10.47 -3.59 -17.85
C LYS A 233 -9.08 -3.15 -18.35
N GLU A 234 -8.33 -2.39 -17.55
CA GLU A 234 -6.97 -1.94 -17.85
C GLU A 234 -5.99 -3.13 -18.01
N ILE A 235 -6.05 -4.08 -17.08
CA ILE A 235 -5.21 -5.30 -17.11
C ILE A 235 -5.53 -6.12 -18.37
N ARG A 236 -6.82 -6.38 -18.63
CA ARG A 236 -7.24 -7.15 -19.83
C ARG A 236 -6.84 -6.45 -21.12
N GLY A 237 -6.94 -5.12 -21.18
CA GLY A 237 -6.47 -4.33 -22.32
C GLY A 237 -4.97 -4.48 -22.57
N THR A 238 -4.17 -4.46 -21.50
CA THR A 238 -2.72 -4.65 -21.57
C THR A 238 -2.34 -6.06 -22.02
N LEU A 239 -3.07 -7.09 -21.55
CA LEU A 239 -2.84 -8.48 -21.94
C LEU A 239 -3.17 -8.75 -23.41
N LYS A 240 -4.17 -8.06 -23.99
CA LYS A 240 -4.49 -8.17 -25.42
C LYS A 240 -3.36 -7.59 -26.29
N LYS A 241 -2.90 -6.38 -25.96
CA LYS A 241 -1.80 -5.70 -26.69
C LYS A 241 -0.46 -6.44 -26.68
N LYS A 242 -0.24 -7.37 -25.74
CA LYS A 242 0.97 -8.20 -25.70
C LYS A 242 0.89 -9.47 -26.58
N LYS A 243 -0.31 -9.79 -27.08
CA LYS A 243 -0.55 -10.96 -27.94
C LYS A 243 -0.62 -10.60 -29.43
N ASP A 244 -0.75 -9.32 -29.74
CA ASP A 244 -0.68 -8.74 -31.08
C ASP A 244 0.76 -8.24 -31.33
#